data_AF-A0A1H0TF82-F1
#
_entry.id   AF-A0A1H0TF82-F1
#
_cell.length_a   1.000
_cell.length_b   1.000
_cell.length_c   1.000
_cell.angle_alpha   90.00
_cell.angle_beta   90.00
_cell.angle_gamma   90.00
#
_symmetry.space_group_name_H-M   'P 1'
#
loop_
_entity.id
_entity.type
_entity.pdbx_description
1 polymer ?
#
loop_
_entity_poly.entity_id
_entity_poly.type
_entity_poly.pdbx_seq_one_letter_code
_entity_poly.pdbx_strand_id
1 'polypeptide(L)'
;MTHGTETPETETPQTPEPGTAGTAESQDAAVLDLVRRSNARTRAVLCTLARHGVAMRHEEPERAARLLEALGVWPVYKGGQFLFDLLEWEDFMLDGDPPPPIRPQDLAAALRLPLRLLSEAVDTAPTMLQTGPLHRTAAAFDLPLRFLTVTAKAALDGIAGDLGTMAAPPADAPADAPAEEGPGGSERELPQLAGGFHLYQDVVLGTVSVAGPLLDGGVR
;
A
#
# COMPACT_ATOMS: atom_id res chain seq x y z
N MET A 1 45.43 -19.03 69.76
CA MET A 1 43.99 -19.28 69.89
C MET A 1 43.27 -17.95 69.94
N THR A 2 42.68 -17.53 68.82
CA THR A 2 41.48 -16.68 68.73
C THR A 2 41.08 -16.70 67.25
N HIS A 3 40.14 -17.58 66.91
CA HIS A 3 39.44 -17.57 65.63
C HIS A 3 38.44 -16.41 65.64
N GLY A 4 38.56 -15.49 64.70
CA GLY A 4 37.53 -14.50 64.39
C GLY A 4 36.60 -15.08 63.33
N THR A 5 35.33 -15.21 63.68
CA THR A 5 34.25 -15.77 62.87
C THR A 5 33.84 -14.77 61.78
N GLU A 6 33.97 -15.16 60.51
CA GLU A 6 33.34 -14.45 59.39
C GLU A 6 31.84 -14.78 59.36
N THR A 7 31.00 -13.74 59.36
CA THR A 7 29.56 -13.83 59.13
C THR A 7 29.31 -13.73 57.61
N PRO A 8 28.56 -14.63 56.97
CA PRO A 8 28.20 -14.46 55.57
C PRO A 8 27.08 -13.42 55.45
N GLU A 9 27.37 -12.32 54.77
CA GLU A 9 26.35 -11.37 54.33
C GLU A 9 25.38 -12.08 53.39
N THR A 10 24.11 -12.09 53.77
CA THR A 10 23.03 -12.66 52.96
C THR A 10 22.70 -11.66 51.85
N GLU A 11 23.26 -11.87 50.66
CA GLU A 11 22.82 -11.19 49.45
C GLU A 11 21.33 -11.47 49.22
N THR A 12 20.51 -10.43 49.37
CA THR A 12 19.10 -10.46 49.02
C THR A 12 18.98 -10.48 47.48
N PRO A 13 18.25 -11.42 46.87
CA PRO A 13 18.03 -11.42 45.43
C PRO A 13 17.31 -10.14 45.02
N GLN A 14 17.98 -9.27 44.25
CA GLN A 14 17.34 -8.13 43.61
C GLN A 14 16.29 -8.66 42.64
N THR A 15 15.02 -8.41 42.96
CA THR A 15 13.89 -8.66 42.05
C THR A 15 13.99 -7.63 40.92
N PRO A 16 14.03 -8.04 39.64
CA PRO A 16 14.04 -7.09 38.54
C PRO A 16 12.72 -6.30 38.54
N GLU A 17 12.84 -4.98 38.53
CA GLU A 17 11.74 -4.00 38.39
C GLU A 17 10.83 -4.38 37.20
N PRO A 18 9.54 -4.71 37.42
CA PRO A 18 8.65 -5.25 36.38
C PRO A 18 8.04 -4.20 35.42
N GLY A 19 8.49 -2.93 35.45
CA GLY A 19 7.75 -1.83 34.82
C GLY A 19 8.10 -1.48 33.36
N THR A 20 9.30 -1.79 32.89
CA THR A 20 9.82 -1.21 31.62
C THR A 20 9.85 -2.19 30.45
N ALA A 21 9.92 -3.50 30.71
CA ALA A 21 9.95 -4.52 29.66
C ALA A 21 8.59 -4.72 28.97
N GLY A 22 7.49 -4.64 29.73
CA GLY A 22 6.13 -4.86 29.19
C GLY A 22 5.63 -3.74 28.27
N THR A 23 6.17 -2.53 28.38
CA THR A 23 5.78 -1.39 27.52
C THR A 23 6.48 -1.43 26.17
N ALA A 24 7.76 -1.81 26.11
CA ALA A 24 8.50 -1.98 24.87
C ALA A 24 7.96 -3.15 24.04
N GLU A 25 7.70 -4.30 24.67
CA GLU A 25 7.12 -5.47 23.99
C GLU A 25 5.71 -5.18 23.43
N SER A 26 4.91 -4.40 24.17
CA SER A 26 3.60 -3.94 23.68
C SER A 26 3.70 -2.95 22.51
N GLN A 27 4.73 -2.10 22.48
CA GLN A 27 4.96 -1.17 21.36
C GLN A 27 5.40 -1.92 20.10
N ASP A 28 6.33 -2.87 20.24
CA ASP A 28 6.78 -3.70 19.13
C ASP A 28 5.63 -4.52 18.53
N ALA A 29 4.76 -5.08 19.38
CA ALA A 29 3.56 -5.79 18.93
C ALA A 29 2.62 -4.88 18.12
N ALA A 30 2.42 -3.62 18.56
CA ALA A 30 1.60 -2.66 17.84
C ALA A 30 2.19 -2.25 16.49
N VAL A 31 3.52 -2.08 16.42
CA VAL A 31 4.24 -1.79 15.16
C VAL A 31 4.13 -2.97 14.20
N LEU A 32 4.32 -4.20 14.68
CA LEU A 32 4.22 -5.40 13.85
C LEU A 32 2.78 -5.60 13.32
N ASP A 33 1.77 -5.34 14.13
CA ASP A 33 0.37 -5.38 13.70
C ASP A 33 0.08 -4.32 12.63
N LEU A 34 0.59 -3.10 12.81
CA LEU A 34 0.50 -2.03 11.81
C LEU A 34 1.13 -2.44 10.48
N VAL A 35 2.33 -3.02 10.51
CA VAL A 35 3.02 -3.51 9.31
C VAL A 35 2.22 -4.62 8.63
N ARG A 36 1.69 -5.59 9.38
CA ARG A 36 0.86 -6.67 8.81
C ARG A 36 -0.40 -6.13 8.14
N ARG A 37 -1.12 -5.21 8.80
CA ARG A 37 -2.32 -4.58 8.22
C ARG A 37 -1.98 -3.77 6.98
N SER A 38 -0.88 -3.03 7.00
CA SER A 38 -0.38 -2.27 5.84
C SER A 38 -0.05 -3.17 4.65
N ASN A 39 0.62 -4.30 4.91
CA ASN A 39 0.96 -5.28 3.89
C ASN A 39 -0.28 -5.94 3.31
N ALA A 40 -1.20 -6.40 4.15
CA ALA A 40 -2.47 -6.98 3.71
C ALA A 40 -3.27 -6.00 2.84
N ARG A 41 -3.32 -4.72 3.23
CA ARG A 41 -4.02 -3.69 2.47
C ARG A 41 -3.34 -3.38 1.15
N THR A 42 -2.01 -3.21 1.14
CA THR A 42 -1.23 -2.96 -0.08
C THR A 42 -1.41 -4.10 -1.07
N ARG A 43 -1.31 -5.34 -0.59
CA ARG A 43 -1.54 -6.55 -1.38
C ARG A 43 -2.95 -6.60 -1.97
N ALA A 44 -3.98 -6.27 -1.19
CA ALA A 44 -5.35 -6.19 -1.67
C ALA A 44 -5.55 -5.11 -2.75
N VAL A 45 -4.92 -3.94 -2.62
CA VAL A 45 -4.94 -2.87 -3.63
C VAL A 45 -4.30 -3.35 -4.93
N LEU A 46 -3.06 -3.84 -4.86
CA LEU A 46 -2.32 -4.29 -6.03
C LEU A 46 -3.03 -5.44 -6.73
N CYS A 47 -3.53 -6.42 -5.98
CA CYS A 47 -4.29 -7.53 -6.54
C CYS A 47 -5.57 -7.04 -7.23
N THR A 48 -6.32 -6.14 -6.60
CA THR A 48 -7.55 -5.59 -7.22
C THR A 48 -7.24 -4.86 -8.53
N LEU A 49 -6.18 -4.05 -8.56
CA LEU A 49 -5.72 -3.38 -9.78
C LEU A 49 -5.32 -4.39 -10.84
N ALA A 50 -4.50 -5.39 -10.50
CA ALA A 50 -4.09 -6.42 -11.43
C ALA A 50 -5.30 -7.15 -12.03
N ARG A 51 -6.32 -7.49 -11.23
CA ARG A 51 -7.53 -8.16 -11.75
C ARG A 51 -8.30 -7.26 -12.71
N HIS A 52 -8.36 -5.96 -12.47
CA HIS A 52 -8.92 -5.00 -13.43
C HIS A 52 -8.11 -4.91 -14.72
N GLY A 53 -6.77 -4.97 -14.64
CA GLY A 53 -5.90 -5.02 -15.82
C GLY A 53 -6.11 -6.29 -16.65
N VAL A 54 -6.19 -7.44 -15.98
CA VAL A 54 -6.49 -8.73 -16.61
C VAL A 54 -7.85 -8.66 -17.32
N ALA A 55 -8.88 -8.14 -16.65
CA ALA A 55 -10.20 -7.94 -17.24
C ALA A 55 -10.12 -7.05 -18.49
N MET A 56 -9.40 -5.92 -18.43
CA MET A 56 -9.22 -5.04 -19.59
C MET A 56 -8.52 -5.75 -20.75
N ARG A 57 -7.49 -6.57 -20.50
CA ARG A 57 -6.84 -7.32 -21.59
C ARG A 57 -7.77 -8.34 -22.24
N HIS A 58 -8.67 -8.95 -21.48
CA HIS A 58 -9.63 -9.90 -22.02
C HIS A 58 -10.76 -9.20 -22.78
N GLU A 59 -11.30 -8.12 -22.23
CA GLU A 59 -12.46 -7.41 -22.78
C GLU A 59 -12.06 -6.46 -23.94
N GLU A 60 -10.91 -5.80 -23.84
CA GLU A 60 -10.43 -4.77 -24.77
C GLU A 60 -8.94 -4.96 -25.15
N PRO A 61 -8.57 -6.10 -25.76
CA PRO A 61 -7.16 -6.47 -25.98
C PRO A 61 -6.37 -5.45 -26.80
N GLU A 62 -6.99 -4.88 -27.84
CA GLU A 62 -6.34 -3.88 -28.69
C GLU A 62 -6.08 -2.57 -27.94
N ARG A 63 -7.00 -2.16 -27.08
CA ARG A 63 -6.86 -0.95 -26.27
C ARG A 63 -5.74 -1.14 -25.25
N ALA A 64 -5.72 -2.29 -24.56
CA ALA A 64 -4.67 -2.64 -23.63
C ALA A 64 -3.28 -2.64 -24.30
N ALA A 65 -3.16 -3.25 -25.49
CA ALA A 65 -1.92 -3.26 -26.26
C ALA A 65 -1.44 -1.85 -26.63
N ARG A 66 -2.34 -0.99 -27.14
CA ARG A 66 -2.00 0.41 -27.47
C ARG A 66 -1.55 1.21 -26.25
N LEU A 67 -2.20 1.01 -25.10
CA LEU A 67 -1.80 1.67 -23.85
C LEU A 67 -0.40 1.24 -23.40
N LEU A 68 -0.13 -0.07 -23.39
CA LEU A 68 1.18 -0.60 -23.00
C LEU A 68 2.28 -0.16 -23.98
N GLU A 69 2.01 -0.14 -25.28
CA GLU A 69 2.94 0.37 -26.29
C GLU A 69 3.25 1.86 -26.06
N ALA A 70 2.21 2.67 -25.84
CA ALA A 70 2.35 4.10 -25.59
C ALA A 70 3.12 4.39 -24.29
N LEU A 71 2.93 3.58 -23.24
CA LEU A 71 3.64 3.71 -21.96
C LEU A 71 5.07 3.15 -22.04
N GLY A 72 5.30 2.12 -22.86
CA GLY A 72 6.57 1.39 -22.94
C GLY A 72 7.77 2.25 -23.36
N VAL A 73 7.55 3.40 -24.00
CA VAL A 73 8.62 4.35 -24.34
C VAL A 73 9.05 5.23 -23.17
N TRP A 74 8.22 5.32 -22.10
CA TRP A 74 8.42 6.25 -21.00
C TRP A 74 9.41 5.67 -19.96
N PRO A 75 10.45 6.43 -19.56
CA PRO A 75 11.38 6.00 -18.52
C PRO A 75 10.68 5.65 -17.19
N VAL A 76 9.61 6.36 -16.84
CA VAL A 76 8.85 6.11 -15.60
C VAL A 76 8.19 4.73 -15.61
N TYR A 77 7.63 4.29 -16.75
CA TYR A 77 7.07 2.94 -16.89
C TYR A 77 8.14 1.87 -16.69
N LYS A 78 9.30 2.03 -17.35
CA LYS A 78 10.43 1.08 -17.18
C LYS A 78 10.99 1.08 -15.76
N GLY A 79 11.09 2.25 -15.14
CA GLY A 79 11.52 2.39 -13.74
C GLY A 79 10.54 1.72 -12.78
N GLY A 80 9.23 1.84 -13.05
CA GLY A 80 8.20 1.14 -12.31
C GLY A 80 8.31 -0.38 -12.43
N GLN A 81 8.51 -0.90 -13.64
CA GLN A 81 8.77 -2.33 -13.86
C GLN A 81 10.01 -2.78 -13.10
N PHE A 82 11.13 -2.06 -13.21
CA PHE A 82 12.36 -2.38 -12.49
C PHE A 82 12.16 -2.44 -10.97
N LEU A 83 11.39 -1.53 -10.40
CA LEU A 83 11.10 -1.51 -8.95
C LEU A 83 10.15 -2.63 -8.55
N PHE A 84 9.16 -2.94 -9.39
CA PHE A 84 8.26 -4.07 -9.19
C PHE A 84 9.05 -5.39 -9.10
N ASP A 85 9.99 -5.58 -10.02
CA ASP A 85 10.88 -6.75 -10.04
C ASP A 85 11.85 -6.74 -8.85
N LEU A 86 12.48 -5.59 -8.55
CA LEU A 86 13.46 -5.45 -7.47
C LEU A 86 12.86 -5.74 -6.08
N LEU A 87 11.60 -5.36 -5.87
CA LEU A 87 10.90 -5.54 -4.61
C LEU A 87 10.13 -6.87 -4.53
N GLU A 88 10.27 -7.73 -5.55
CA GLU A 88 9.56 -9.01 -5.64
C GLU A 88 8.05 -8.83 -5.41
N TRP A 89 7.47 -7.76 -5.97
CA TRP A 89 6.06 -7.45 -5.77
C TRP A 89 5.14 -8.53 -6.34
N GLU A 90 5.61 -9.30 -7.31
CA GLU A 90 4.92 -10.49 -7.78
C GLU A 90 4.75 -11.52 -6.67
N ASP A 91 5.84 -11.92 -6.03
CA ASP A 91 5.81 -12.90 -4.94
C ASP A 91 5.00 -12.36 -3.76
N PHE A 92 5.19 -11.09 -3.41
CA PHE A 92 4.38 -10.42 -2.39
C PHE A 92 2.87 -10.47 -2.70
N MET A 93 2.48 -10.29 -3.97
CA MET A 93 1.07 -10.32 -4.37
C MET A 93 0.48 -11.74 -4.33
N LEU A 94 1.27 -12.72 -4.74
CA LEU A 94 0.86 -14.11 -4.86
C LEU A 94 1.05 -14.93 -3.57
N ASP A 95 1.72 -14.38 -2.57
CA ASP A 95 1.92 -15.03 -1.27
C ASP A 95 0.59 -15.21 -0.52
N GLY A 96 0.32 -16.43 -0.06
CA GLY A 96 -0.88 -16.80 0.71
C GLY A 96 -2.21 -16.71 -0.04
N ASP A 97 -3.32 -16.82 0.71
CA ASP A 97 -4.67 -16.85 0.14
C ASP A 97 -5.04 -15.51 -0.53
N PRO A 98 -5.57 -15.51 -1.77
CA PRO A 98 -5.80 -14.29 -2.53
C PRO A 98 -6.70 -13.32 -1.77
N PRO A 99 -6.32 -12.03 -1.63
CA PRO A 99 -7.12 -11.09 -0.87
C PRO A 99 -8.46 -10.80 -1.57
N PRO A 100 -9.51 -10.49 -0.79
CA PRO A 100 -10.78 -10.07 -1.36
C PRO A 100 -10.60 -8.77 -2.16
N PRO A 101 -11.34 -8.59 -3.28
CA PRO A 101 -11.32 -7.34 -4.03
C PRO A 101 -11.70 -6.14 -3.15
N ILE A 102 -11.01 -5.01 -3.36
CA ILE A 102 -11.33 -3.75 -2.69
C ILE A 102 -12.49 -3.08 -3.43
N ARG A 103 -13.43 -2.48 -2.67
CA ARG A 103 -14.53 -1.72 -3.24
C ARG A 103 -14.02 -0.54 -4.09
N PRO A 104 -14.68 -0.19 -5.21
CA PRO A 104 -14.21 0.86 -6.11
C PRO A 104 -13.91 2.22 -5.43
N GLN A 105 -14.75 2.62 -4.47
CA GLN A 105 -14.57 3.88 -3.72
C GLN A 105 -13.30 3.88 -2.85
N ASP A 106 -12.99 2.74 -2.23
CA ASP A 106 -11.84 2.59 -1.34
C ASP A 106 -10.56 2.46 -2.16
N LEU A 107 -10.66 1.85 -3.34
CA LEU A 107 -9.58 1.77 -4.32
C LEU A 107 -9.26 3.16 -4.88
N ALA A 108 -10.28 3.95 -5.25
CA ALA A 108 -10.10 5.33 -5.69
C ALA A 108 -9.45 6.19 -4.59
N ALA A 109 -9.89 6.04 -3.33
CA ALA A 109 -9.28 6.74 -2.21
C ALA A 109 -7.80 6.36 -2.02
N ALA A 110 -7.45 5.08 -2.14
CA ALA A 110 -6.06 4.60 -2.06
C ALA A 110 -5.17 5.17 -3.18
N LEU A 111 -5.73 5.41 -4.37
CA LEU A 111 -4.98 5.95 -5.50
C LEU A 111 -4.85 7.48 -5.50
N ARG A 112 -5.73 8.22 -4.81
CA ARG A 112 -5.74 9.69 -4.85
C ARG A 112 -4.40 10.32 -4.50
N LEU A 113 -3.81 9.93 -3.37
CA LEU A 113 -2.56 10.52 -2.91
C LEU A 113 -1.40 10.18 -3.85
N PRO A 114 -1.14 8.91 -4.22
CA PRO A 114 -0.15 8.56 -5.23
C PRO A 114 -0.31 9.32 -6.56
N LEU A 115 -1.53 9.45 -7.07
CA LEU A 115 -1.81 10.18 -8.31
C LEU A 115 -1.56 11.68 -8.18
N ARG A 116 -1.95 12.31 -7.07
CA ARG A 116 -1.67 13.73 -6.82
C ARG A 116 -0.17 14.01 -6.83
N LEU A 117 0.61 13.16 -6.19
CA LEU A 117 2.07 13.34 -6.10
C LEU A 117 2.76 13.09 -7.43
N LEU A 118 2.27 12.13 -8.20
CA LEU A 118 2.73 11.93 -9.56
C LEU A 118 2.47 13.19 -10.40
N SER A 119 1.29 13.80 -10.28
CA SER A 119 0.97 15.07 -10.93
C SER A 119 1.92 16.18 -10.50
N GLU A 120 2.07 16.41 -9.19
CA GLU A 120 2.97 17.43 -8.64
C GLU A 120 4.42 17.24 -9.13
N ALA A 121 4.90 16.00 -9.17
CA ALA A 121 6.25 15.69 -9.61
C ALA A 121 6.45 15.89 -11.12
N VAL A 122 5.44 15.59 -11.94
CA VAL A 122 5.43 15.89 -13.38
C VAL A 122 5.43 17.41 -13.60
N ASP A 123 4.62 18.17 -12.84
CA ASP A 123 4.54 19.63 -12.93
C ASP A 123 5.86 20.31 -12.48
N THR A 124 6.63 19.67 -11.60
CA THR A 124 7.92 20.18 -11.09
C THR A 124 9.12 19.76 -11.95
N ALA A 125 8.95 18.76 -12.83
CA ALA A 125 10.01 18.25 -13.71
C ALA A 125 10.67 19.30 -14.65
N PRO A 126 9.97 20.32 -15.19
CA PRO A 126 10.58 21.34 -16.04
C PRO A 126 11.70 22.13 -15.34
N THR A 127 11.63 22.25 -14.01
CA THR A 127 12.58 23.05 -13.22
C THR A 127 13.87 22.28 -12.91
N MET A 128 13.82 20.95 -12.80
CA MET A 128 14.99 20.12 -12.47
C MET A 128 15.84 19.70 -13.68
N LEU A 129 15.28 19.70 -14.89
CA LEU A 129 16.01 19.31 -16.12
C LEU A 129 17.05 20.35 -16.59
N GLN A 130 17.16 21.50 -15.92
CA GLN A 130 18.15 22.55 -16.23
C GLN A 130 19.51 22.37 -15.53
N THR A 131 19.64 21.46 -14.57
CA THR A 131 20.94 21.12 -13.94
C THR A 131 21.54 19.87 -14.61
N GLY A 132 22.88 19.79 -14.63
CA GLY A 132 23.67 19.02 -15.60
C GLY A 132 23.41 17.50 -15.72
N PRO A 133 24.19 16.78 -16.56
CA PRO A 133 23.87 15.41 -17.00
C PRO A 133 23.75 14.37 -15.86
N LEU A 134 24.49 14.53 -14.76
CA LEU A 134 24.39 13.65 -13.59
C LEU A 134 23.13 13.87 -12.74
N HIS A 135 22.52 15.05 -12.80
CA HIS A 135 21.28 15.34 -12.08
C HIS A 135 20.04 14.78 -12.80
N ARG A 136 20.10 14.60 -14.14
CA ARG A 136 19.02 13.97 -14.90
C ARG A 136 18.78 12.52 -14.51
N THR A 137 19.86 11.77 -14.25
CA THR A 137 19.77 10.38 -13.78
C THR A 137 19.25 10.30 -12.35
N ALA A 138 19.70 11.19 -11.46
CA ALA A 138 19.20 11.22 -10.08
C ALA A 138 17.70 11.60 -10.02
N ALA A 139 17.26 12.61 -10.76
CA ALA A 139 15.86 13.01 -10.83
C ALA A 139 14.96 11.92 -11.44
N ALA A 140 15.48 11.13 -12.39
CA ALA A 140 14.75 10.01 -13.00
C ALA A 140 14.48 8.85 -12.02
N PHE A 141 15.30 8.68 -10.99
CA PHE A 141 15.11 7.69 -9.92
C PHE A 141 14.47 8.27 -8.65
N ASP A 142 14.61 9.58 -8.43
CA ASP A 142 13.97 10.27 -7.28
C ASP A 142 12.44 10.26 -7.42
N LEU A 143 11.91 10.34 -8.64
CA LEU A 143 10.47 10.29 -8.91
C LEU A 143 9.83 8.93 -8.56
N PRO A 144 10.36 7.79 -9.05
CA PRO A 144 9.90 6.46 -8.64
C PRO A 144 10.09 6.18 -7.14
N LEU A 145 11.23 6.59 -6.56
CA LEU A 145 11.48 6.41 -5.13
C LEU A 145 10.56 7.26 -4.25
N ARG A 146 10.25 8.50 -4.65
CA ARG A 146 9.26 9.34 -3.97
C ARG A 146 7.86 8.75 -4.11
N PHE A 147 7.49 8.25 -5.28
CA PHE A 147 6.22 7.57 -5.48
C PHE A 147 6.08 6.37 -4.53
N LEU A 148 7.13 5.56 -4.40
CA LEU A 148 7.18 4.42 -3.47
C LEU A 148 7.11 4.85 -2.01
N THR A 149 7.92 5.84 -1.63
CA THR A 149 7.98 6.38 -0.28
C THR A 149 6.63 6.96 0.14
N VAL A 150 5.93 7.62 -0.78
CA VAL A 150 4.64 8.20 -0.46
C VAL A 150 3.48 7.23 -0.62
N THR A 151 3.57 6.19 -1.44
CA THR A 151 2.59 5.09 -1.42
C THR A 151 2.67 4.35 -0.09
N ALA A 152 3.89 4.10 0.41
CA ALA A 152 4.09 3.59 1.77
C ALA A 152 3.54 4.53 2.83
N LYS A 153 3.78 5.86 2.71
CA LYS A 153 3.22 6.87 3.62
C LYS A 153 1.69 6.96 3.56
N ALA A 154 1.08 6.87 2.38
CA ALA A 154 -0.36 6.91 2.17
C ALA A 154 -1.05 5.69 2.79
N ALA A 155 -0.42 4.50 2.67
CA ALA A 155 -0.88 3.29 3.35
C ALA A 155 -0.83 3.46 4.88
N LEU A 156 0.21 4.10 5.41
CA LEU A 156 0.35 4.40 6.84
C LEU A 156 -0.66 5.47 7.32
N ASP A 157 -0.89 6.53 6.54
CA ASP A 157 -1.81 7.62 6.89
C ASP A 157 -3.28 7.17 6.84
N GLY A 158 -3.63 6.24 5.94
CA GLY A 158 -4.94 5.58 5.93
C GLY A 158 -5.21 4.79 7.22
N ILE A 159 -4.17 4.26 7.86
CA ILE A 159 -4.28 3.53 9.13
C ILE A 159 -4.38 4.49 10.32
N ALA A 160 -3.73 5.65 10.26
CA ALA A 160 -3.90 6.70 11.26
C ALA A 160 -5.34 7.26 11.25
N GLY A 161 -5.97 7.37 10.08
CA GLY A 161 -7.39 7.72 9.97
C GLY A 161 -8.34 6.69 10.58
N ASP A 162 -8.03 5.40 10.40
CA ASP A 162 -8.81 4.27 10.93
C ASP A 162 -8.65 4.09 12.46
N LEU A 163 -7.44 4.33 12.98
CA LEU A 163 -7.18 4.42 14.42
C LEU A 163 -7.86 5.63 15.06
N GLY A 164 -7.93 6.76 14.37
CA GLY A 164 -8.66 7.94 14.82
C GLY A 164 -10.18 7.74 14.89
N THR A 165 -10.72 6.85 14.06
CA THR A 165 -12.14 6.47 14.09
C THR A 165 -12.44 5.40 15.16
N MET A 166 -11.49 4.51 15.46
CA MET A 166 -11.61 3.55 16.58
C MET A 166 -11.38 4.19 17.96
N ALA A 167 -10.63 5.29 18.04
CA ALA A 167 -10.40 6.04 19.28
C ALA A 167 -11.51 7.08 19.58
N ALA A 168 -12.46 7.27 18.66
CA ALA A 168 -13.64 8.10 18.90
C ALA A 168 -14.62 7.31 19.80
N PRO A 169 -15.13 7.92 20.90
CA PRO A 169 -16.14 7.25 21.71
C PRO A 169 -17.41 7.03 20.86
N PRO A 170 -18.10 5.89 21.02
CA PRO A 170 -19.32 5.62 20.27
C PRO A 170 -20.35 6.70 20.62
N ALA A 171 -20.72 7.51 19.63
CA ALA A 171 -21.89 8.36 19.74
C ALA A 171 -23.12 7.44 19.64
N ASP A 172 -24.01 7.54 20.62
CA ASP A 172 -25.25 6.78 20.74
C ASP A 172 -26.02 6.73 19.40
N ALA A 173 -25.99 5.58 18.74
CA ALA A 173 -26.87 5.30 17.61
C ALA A 173 -28.14 4.62 18.14
N PRO A 174 -29.35 5.13 17.81
CA PRO A 174 -30.59 4.48 18.21
C PRO A 174 -30.73 3.13 17.50
N ALA A 175 -30.97 2.09 18.30
CA ALA A 175 -31.38 0.78 17.84
C ALA A 175 -32.77 0.87 17.20
N ASP A 176 -32.84 0.52 15.91
CA ASP A 176 -33.98 -0.02 15.16
C ASP A 176 -34.04 0.58 13.74
N ALA A 177 -33.33 -0.06 12.82
CA ALA A 177 -33.66 -0.02 11.40
C ALA A 177 -33.44 -1.43 10.81
N PRO A 178 -34.44 -2.00 10.11
CA PRO A 178 -34.31 -3.33 9.54
C PRO A 178 -33.30 -3.32 8.38
N ALA A 179 -32.54 -4.41 8.26
CA ALA A 179 -31.65 -4.67 7.14
C ALA A 179 -32.47 -4.76 5.85
N GLU A 180 -32.50 -3.67 5.09
CA GLU A 180 -32.94 -3.67 3.70
C GLU A 180 -31.84 -4.34 2.84
N GLU A 181 -31.94 -5.67 2.70
CA GLU A 181 -31.29 -6.39 1.59
C GLU A 181 -31.94 -5.94 0.27
N GLY A 182 -31.45 -4.83 -0.28
CA GLY A 182 -31.75 -4.43 -1.65
C GLY A 182 -31.07 -5.38 -2.65
N PRO A 183 -31.67 -5.62 -3.84
CA PRO A 183 -31.13 -6.53 -4.85
C PRO A 183 -29.89 -5.91 -5.52
N GLY A 184 -28.73 -6.16 -4.92
CA GLY A 184 -27.43 -5.69 -5.43
C GLY A 184 -27.01 -6.49 -6.66
N GLY A 185 -27.07 -5.83 -7.82
CA GLY A 185 -26.70 -6.42 -9.11
C GLY A 185 -25.31 -7.07 -9.08
N SER A 186 -25.21 -8.20 -9.76
CA SER A 186 -24.00 -9.01 -9.92
C SER A 186 -22.74 -8.16 -10.11
N GLU A 187 -21.96 -8.02 -9.03
CA GLU A 187 -20.55 -7.66 -9.09
C GLU A 187 -19.91 -8.63 -10.08
N ARG A 188 -19.47 -8.13 -11.24
CA ARG A 188 -18.73 -8.94 -12.21
C ARG A 188 -17.54 -9.54 -11.48
N GLU A 189 -17.53 -10.86 -11.34
CA GLU A 189 -16.45 -11.61 -10.72
C GLU A 189 -15.15 -11.28 -11.44
N LEU A 190 -14.23 -10.65 -10.73
CA LEU A 190 -12.94 -10.26 -11.28
C LEU A 190 -12.08 -11.50 -11.51
N PRO A 191 -11.36 -11.60 -12.64
CA PRO A 191 -10.58 -12.79 -12.99
C PRO A 191 -9.50 -13.10 -11.94
N GLN A 192 -9.15 -14.37 -11.78
CA GLN A 192 -8.05 -14.78 -10.90
C GLN A 192 -6.70 -14.33 -11.46
N LEU A 193 -5.74 -14.06 -10.57
CA LEU A 193 -4.38 -13.70 -10.94
C LEU A 193 -3.56 -14.97 -11.16
N ALA A 194 -2.76 -14.98 -12.22
CA ALA A 194 -1.75 -15.98 -12.46
C ALA A 194 -0.37 -15.29 -12.43
N GLY A 195 0.63 -15.96 -11.86
CA GLY A 195 2.00 -15.50 -11.93
C GLY A 195 2.53 -15.44 -13.37
N GLY A 196 3.48 -14.54 -13.60
CA GLY A 196 4.15 -14.32 -14.86
C GLY A 196 4.49 -12.85 -15.12
N PHE A 197 5.30 -12.63 -16.16
CA PHE A 197 5.86 -11.33 -16.58
C PHE A 197 4.85 -10.20 -16.85
N HIS A 198 3.56 -10.48 -16.77
CA HIS A 198 2.51 -9.51 -17.05
C HIS A 198 1.88 -8.88 -15.81
N LEU A 199 2.21 -9.32 -14.59
CA LEU A 199 1.53 -8.81 -13.39
C LEU A 199 1.75 -7.31 -13.18
N TYR A 200 2.96 -6.80 -13.46
CA TYR A 200 3.21 -5.36 -13.51
C TYR A 200 2.33 -4.64 -14.56
N GLN A 201 2.24 -5.21 -15.76
CA GLN A 201 1.41 -4.66 -16.85
C GLN A 201 -0.07 -4.61 -16.46
N ASP A 202 -0.53 -5.64 -15.76
CA ASP A 202 -1.90 -5.74 -15.24
C ASP A 202 -2.19 -4.68 -14.18
N VAL A 203 -1.26 -4.46 -13.23
CA VAL A 203 -1.40 -3.38 -12.25
C VAL A 203 -1.47 -2.02 -12.95
N VAL A 204 -0.65 -1.78 -13.97
CA VAL A 204 -0.65 -0.53 -14.75
C VAL A 204 -1.98 -0.35 -15.50
N LEU A 205 -2.44 -1.37 -16.23
CA LEU A 205 -3.72 -1.32 -16.95
C LEU A 205 -4.90 -1.12 -16.00
N GLY A 206 -4.91 -1.81 -14.87
CA GLY A 206 -5.92 -1.63 -13.83
C GLY A 206 -5.93 -0.21 -13.25
N THR A 207 -4.74 0.35 -13.02
CA THR A 207 -4.60 1.74 -12.56
C THR A 207 -5.19 2.71 -13.57
N VAL A 208 -4.88 2.55 -14.87
CA VAL A 208 -5.47 3.40 -15.93
C VAL A 208 -6.99 3.22 -16.01
N SER A 209 -7.50 2.00 -15.85
CA SER A 209 -8.93 1.70 -15.85
C SER A 209 -9.69 2.42 -14.75
N VAL A 210 -9.11 2.44 -13.54
CA VAL A 210 -9.74 3.00 -12.34
C VAL A 210 -9.53 4.51 -12.27
N ALA A 211 -8.35 5.00 -12.67
CA ALA A 211 -7.99 6.40 -12.59
C ALA A 211 -8.56 7.24 -13.74
N GLY A 212 -8.78 6.68 -14.94
CA GLY A 212 -9.32 7.41 -16.09
C GLY A 212 -10.56 8.25 -15.76
N PRO A 213 -11.62 7.66 -15.18
CA PRO A 213 -12.81 8.40 -14.75
C PRO A 213 -12.57 9.47 -13.69
N LEU A 214 -11.50 9.35 -12.87
CA LEU A 214 -11.13 10.33 -11.87
C LEU A 214 -10.43 11.55 -12.48
N LEU A 215 -9.70 11.34 -13.57
CA LEU A 215 -8.95 12.38 -14.28
C LEU A 215 -9.83 13.16 -15.27
N ASP A 216 -10.86 12.52 -15.83
CA ASP A 216 -11.81 13.17 -16.74
C ASP A 216 -12.78 14.14 -16.03
N GLY A 217 -12.69 14.27 -14.70
CA GLY A 217 -13.43 15.27 -13.93
C GLY A 217 -14.94 15.05 -13.96
N GLY A 218 -15.41 13.97 -13.33
CA GLY A 218 -16.79 13.90 -12.80
C GLY A 218 -17.90 14.31 -13.77
N VAL A 219 -17.98 13.70 -14.96
CA VAL A 219 -19.23 13.71 -15.74
C VAL A 219 -19.98 12.41 -15.46
N ARG A 220 -20.74 12.42 -14.36
CA ARG A 220 -22.00 11.69 -14.23
C ARG A 220 -22.98 12.54 -13.44
#